data_AF-A0AAU4QM95-F1
#
_entry.id   AF-A0AAU4QM95-F1
#
_cell.length_a   1.000
_cell.length_b   1.000
_cell.length_c   1.000
_cell.angle_alpha   90.00
_cell.angle_beta   90.00
_cell.angle_gamma   90.00
#
_symmetry.space_group_name_H-M   'P 1'
#
loop_
_entity.id
_entity.type
_entity.pdbx_description
1 polymer ?
#
loop_
_entity_poly.entity_id
_entity_poly.type
_entity_poly.pdbx_seq_one_letter_code
_entity_poly.pdbx_strand_id
1 'polypeptide(L)'
;MRENARVTPEFKDHKDHKDDYQELVDEISELLGAPATLENRDFELIAFGAYDSEGDLDASALDPVRTRSILTRRSTTAVRTWFEGFGITRATGPVRIPPTPEAGVYRGRVCLPVRHRGVVLGYVWLLDDDPGPTDQQLSAAMEVTARIGALLADEAQHGADLSRELRAALTSERGWQGDQALAALRTALGPRGEGTHTVVCVAPWPSADPDDAPSVRTVPHATALCTVPWGGGTSHALKAVGESGQSLAILVRLRSPEVRTPAQAAASRLLKEGGVQAAAGIGAPRSGLADLAATWQEASAAARAALAEPRLGPVAEWAHIGPYRLLTSLPPEAARDPAITQLLSPAQHELARTAEVYLDCAGQAGRTAAELGIHRQTLYYRLSRVEQLTGLDLDDGEDRLLLHMALKGARL
;
A
#
# COMPACT_ATOMS: atom_id res chain seq x y z
N MET A 1 32.04 40.67 27.25
CA MET A 1 32.35 40.07 25.94
C MET A 1 31.29 39.02 25.68
N ARG A 2 30.55 39.19 24.59
CA ARG A 2 29.51 38.28 24.10
C ARG A 2 30.17 37.00 23.59
N GLU A 3 29.57 35.84 23.84
CA GLU A 3 29.77 34.72 22.93
C GLU A 3 28.46 33.93 22.80
N ASN A 4 27.95 33.95 21.58
CA ASN A 4 26.68 33.36 21.15
C ASN A 4 26.83 31.84 21.09
N ALA A 5 26.02 31.12 21.89
CA ALA A 5 25.73 29.73 21.61
C ALA A 5 24.78 29.67 20.40
N ARG A 6 25.30 29.18 19.27
CA ARG A 6 24.53 28.88 18.06
C ARG A 6 23.51 27.80 18.38
N VAL A 7 22.23 28.13 18.26
CA VAL A 7 21.13 27.17 18.20
C VAL A 7 21.23 26.46 16.85
N THR A 8 21.56 25.18 16.87
CA THR A 8 21.39 24.26 15.73
C THR A 8 19.89 23.99 15.52
N PRO A 9 19.40 23.85 14.27
CA PRO A 9 17.99 23.65 14.02
C PRO A 9 17.60 22.23 14.46
N GLU A 10 16.79 22.13 15.51
CA GLU A 10 16.24 20.88 16.00
C GLU A 10 15.13 20.35 15.07
N PHE A 11 15.27 19.06 14.82
CA PHE A 11 14.41 18.09 14.14
C PHE A 11 12.91 18.26 14.39
N LYS A 12 12.13 18.38 13.30
CA LYS A 12 10.67 18.29 13.33
C LYS A 12 10.19 16.89 12.96
N ASP A 13 9.44 16.26 13.85
CA ASP A 13 8.90 14.90 13.70
C ASP A 13 7.63 14.91 12.82
N HIS A 14 7.14 13.74 12.36
CA HIS A 14 5.87 13.66 11.60
C HIS A 14 4.66 14.05 12.46
N LYS A 15 4.85 14.10 13.78
CA LYS A 15 3.91 14.63 14.76
C LYS A 15 3.95 16.16 14.80
N ASP A 16 5.12 16.79 14.63
CA ASP A 16 5.26 18.25 14.50
C ASP A 16 4.67 18.77 13.20
N HIS A 17 4.80 18.06 12.07
CA HIS A 17 4.21 18.57 10.83
C HIS A 17 2.70 18.72 10.91
N LYS A 18 2.02 17.82 11.64
CA LYS A 18 0.57 17.95 11.85
C LYS A 18 0.25 19.16 12.71
N ASP A 19 1.04 19.41 13.74
CA ASP A 19 0.88 20.57 14.61
C ASP A 19 1.24 21.87 13.85
N ASP A 20 2.26 21.86 13.00
CA ASP A 20 2.62 22.96 12.08
C ASP A 20 1.52 23.27 11.05
N TYR A 21 0.93 22.23 10.44
CA TYR A 21 -0.19 22.43 9.51
C TYR A 21 -1.41 22.96 10.25
N GLN A 22 -1.64 22.52 11.47
CA GLN A 22 -2.73 23.01 12.30
C GLN A 22 -2.54 24.49 12.63
N GLU A 23 -1.37 24.89 13.13
CA GLU A 23 -1.02 26.29 13.43
C GLU A 23 -1.17 27.20 12.20
N LEU A 24 -0.67 26.78 11.03
CA LEU A 24 -0.78 27.57 9.80
C LEU A 24 -2.22 27.68 9.27
N VAL A 25 -3.03 26.64 9.45
CA VAL A 25 -4.45 26.69 9.05
C VAL A 25 -5.27 27.52 10.03
N ASP A 26 -4.97 27.46 11.32
CA ASP A 26 -5.57 28.32 12.33
C ASP A 26 -5.24 29.81 12.06
N GLU A 27 -3.99 30.13 11.71
CA GLU A 27 -3.58 31.47 11.28
C GLU A 27 -4.36 31.94 10.04
N ILE A 28 -4.57 31.07 9.04
CA ILE A 28 -5.41 31.41 7.88
C ILE A 28 -6.85 31.68 8.33
N SER A 29 -7.40 30.85 9.21
CA SER A 29 -8.77 31.03 9.71
C SER A 29 -8.95 32.34 10.46
N GLU A 30 -7.98 32.75 11.28
CA GLU A 30 -7.96 34.04 11.96
C GLU A 30 -7.87 35.21 10.97
N LEU A 31 -6.97 35.15 9.99
CA LEU A 31 -6.81 36.19 8.96
C LEU A 31 -8.09 36.40 8.15
N LEU A 32 -8.77 35.30 7.81
CA LEU A 32 -9.98 35.33 7.00
C LEU A 32 -11.25 35.60 7.81
N GLY A 33 -11.21 35.45 9.14
CA GLY A 33 -12.39 35.49 9.99
C GLY A 33 -13.39 34.37 9.68
N ALA A 34 -12.90 33.26 9.14
CA ALA A 34 -13.72 32.16 8.63
C ALA A 34 -13.00 30.81 8.77
N PRO A 35 -13.73 29.72 9.01
CA PRO A 35 -13.12 28.40 9.06
C PRO A 35 -12.49 27.99 7.72
N ALA A 36 -11.32 27.34 7.80
CA ALA A 36 -10.56 26.89 6.64
C ALA A 36 -10.21 25.40 6.74
N THR A 37 -10.08 24.74 5.60
CA THR A 37 -9.64 23.34 5.49
C THR A 37 -8.44 23.25 4.58
N LEU A 38 -7.38 22.56 5.00
CA LEU A 38 -6.25 22.23 4.14
C LEU A 38 -6.44 20.80 3.61
N GLU A 39 -6.45 20.67 2.29
CA GLU A 39 -6.53 19.39 1.58
C GLU A 39 -5.29 19.19 0.70
N ASN A 40 -4.86 17.93 0.51
CA ASN A 40 -3.81 17.59 -0.44
C ASN A 40 -4.33 17.64 -1.90
N ARG A 41 -3.45 17.40 -2.88
CA ARG A 41 -3.82 17.38 -4.31
C ARG A 41 -4.93 16.37 -4.65
N ASP A 42 -5.10 15.32 -3.85
CA ASP A 42 -6.12 14.28 -4.00
C ASP A 42 -7.40 14.57 -3.19
N PHE A 43 -7.54 15.80 -2.67
CA PHE A 43 -8.72 16.26 -1.91
C PHE A 43 -8.93 15.43 -0.63
N GLU A 44 -7.82 14.98 -0.02
CA GLU A 44 -7.81 14.39 1.32
C GLU A 44 -7.47 15.46 2.35
N LEU A 45 -8.26 15.52 3.42
CA LEU A 45 -8.11 16.49 4.49
C LEU A 45 -6.79 16.26 5.28
N ILE A 46 -5.96 17.31 5.37
CA ILE A 46 -4.72 17.35 6.16
C ILE A 46 -4.99 17.99 7.53
N ALA A 47 -5.57 19.19 7.55
CA ALA A 47 -5.82 20.00 8.76
C ALA A 47 -7.08 20.86 8.61
N PHE A 48 -7.63 21.31 9.73
CA PHE A 48 -8.86 22.09 9.78
C PHE A 48 -8.75 23.19 10.83
N GLY A 49 -8.97 24.43 10.41
CA GLY A 49 -9.02 25.60 11.28
C GLY A 49 -10.46 25.92 11.66
N ALA A 50 -10.71 25.96 12.97
CA ALA A 50 -11.97 26.44 13.51
C ALA A 50 -11.91 27.96 13.68
N TYR A 51 -13.07 28.61 13.60
CA TYR A 51 -13.20 30.02 13.98
C TYR A 51 -14.36 30.11 14.97
N ASP A 52 -14.05 30.39 16.24
CA ASP A 52 -15.03 30.68 17.28
C ASP A 52 -15.38 32.17 17.18
N SER A 53 -16.41 32.50 16.42
CA SER A 53 -17.11 33.76 16.66
C SER A 53 -17.91 33.60 17.96
N GLU A 54 -17.71 34.46 18.95
CA GLU A 54 -18.47 34.53 20.22
C GLU A 54 -19.99 34.86 20.04
N GLY A 55 -20.68 34.17 19.15
CA GLY A 55 -22.12 34.25 18.96
C GLY A 55 -22.64 32.90 18.50
N ASP A 56 -23.61 32.36 19.24
CA ASP A 56 -24.36 31.11 19.02
C ASP A 56 -23.99 30.32 17.75
N LEU A 57 -23.38 29.15 17.95
CA LEU A 57 -23.15 28.13 16.91
C LEU A 57 -24.44 27.85 16.14
N ASP A 58 -24.63 28.54 15.02
CA ASP A 58 -25.73 28.26 14.11
C ASP A 58 -25.47 26.89 13.47
N ALA A 59 -26.28 25.90 13.83
CA ALA A 59 -26.24 24.56 13.26
C ALA A 59 -26.42 24.56 11.73
N SER A 60 -26.88 25.67 11.14
CA SER A 60 -26.95 25.90 9.69
C SER A 60 -25.59 26.19 9.02
N ALA A 61 -24.53 26.55 9.76
CA ALA A 61 -23.19 26.86 9.24
C ALA A 61 -22.37 25.60 8.82
N LEU A 62 -22.89 24.41 9.11
CA LEU A 62 -22.33 23.13 8.72
C LEU A 62 -23.09 22.59 7.50
N ASP A 63 -22.69 23.00 6.28
CA ASP A 63 -23.22 22.42 5.04
C ASP A 63 -23.02 20.88 5.06
N PRO A 64 -24.02 20.06 4.69
CA PRO A 64 -23.86 18.61 4.53
C PRO A 64 -22.66 18.16 3.68
N VAL A 65 -22.16 18.97 2.72
CA VAL A 65 -20.89 18.67 2.00
C VAL A 65 -19.67 18.84 2.91
N ARG A 66 -19.71 19.80 3.84
CA ARG A 66 -18.67 20.05 4.86
C ARG A 66 -18.68 18.96 5.93
N THR A 67 -19.87 18.58 6.41
CA THR A 67 -20.06 17.44 7.32
C THR A 67 -19.61 16.15 6.65
N ARG A 68 -19.92 15.94 5.36
CA ARG A 68 -19.48 14.75 4.63
C ARG A 68 -17.99 14.77 4.32
N SER A 69 -17.36 15.87 3.90
CA SER A 69 -15.89 15.92 3.67
C SER A 69 -15.10 15.68 4.97
N ILE A 70 -15.57 16.20 6.10
CA ILE A 70 -14.97 15.95 7.42
C ILE A 70 -15.22 14.50 7.89
N LEU A 71 -16.41 13.94 7.63
CA LEU A 71 -16.78 12.57 8.02
C LEU A 71 -16.25 11.47 7.08
N THR A 72 -16.07 11.75 5.78
CA THR A 72 -15.62 10.79 4.75
C THR A 72 -14.17 10.98 4.33
N ARG A 73 -13.55 12.12 4.66
CA ARG A 73 -12.13 12.46 4.42
C ARG A 73 -11.64 12.30 2.97
N ARG A 74 -12.54 12.24 1.97
CA ARG A 74 -12.24 12.13 0.53
C ARG A 74 -13.39 12.65 -0.34
N SER A 75 -13.05 13.27 -1.47
CA SER A 75 -13.98 13.65 -2.55
C SER A 75 -13.98 12.62 -3.70
N THR A 76 -15.06 12.49 -4.46
CA THR A 76 -15.12 11.58 -5.63
C THR A 76 -14.33 12.17 -6.81
N THR A 77 -13.87 11.32 -7.73
CA THR A 77 -13.14 11.76 -8.95
C THR A 77 -13.93 12.79 -9.76
N ALA A 78 -15.25 12.63 -9.86
CA ALA A 78 -16.12 13.58 -10.55
C ALA A 78 -16.13 14.96 -9.89
N VAL A 79 -16.15 15.03 -8.56
CA VAL A 79 -16.09 16.29 -7.80
C VAL A 79 -14.71 16.94 -7.97
N ARG A 80 -13.63 16.14 -7.95
CA ARG A 80 -12.27 16.64 -8.20
C ARG A 80 -12.15 17.28 -9.58
N THR A 81 -12.50 16.55 -10.64
CA THR A 81 -12.43 17.07 -12.02
C THR A 81 -13.26 18.34 -12.20
N TRP A 82 -14.40 18.43 -11.52
CA TRP A 82 -15.23 19.63 -11.55
C TRP A 82 -14.52 20.84 -10.92
N PHE A 83 -13.97 20.70 -9.71
CA PHE A 83 -13.20 21.77 -9.06
C PHE A 83 -11.96 22.17 -9.86
N GLU A 84 -11.26 21.20 -10.44
CA GLU A 84 -10.11 21.44 -11.33
C GLU A 84 -10.52 22.24 -12.58
N GLY A 85 -11.75 22.10 -13.05
CA GLY A 85 -12.33 22.85 -14.18
C GLY A 85 -12.36 24.36 -13.97
N PHE A 86 -12.41 24.84 -12.71
CA PHE A 86 -12.31 26.26 -12.38
C PHE A 86 -10.86 26.80 -12.44
N GLY A 87 -9.88 25.96 -12.81
CA GLY A 87 -8.51 26.37 -13.02
C GLY A 87 -7.66 26.45 -11.74
N ILE A 88 -8.14 25.93 -10.61
CA ILE A 88 -7.42 25.93 -9.32
C ILE A 88 -6.02 25.30 -9.40
N THR A 89 -5.80 24.37 -10.33
CA THR A 89 -4.50 23.73 -10.57
C THR A 89 -3.47 24.69 -11.18
N ARG A 90 -3.93 25.68 -11.95
CA ARG A 90 -3.09 26.66 -12.67
C ARG A 90 -3.06 28.03 -12.01
N ALA A 91 -4.08 28.36 -11.20
CA ALA A 91 -4.18 29.64 -10.52
C ALA A 91 -3.00 29.87 -9.56
N THR A 92 -2.51 31.11 -9.53
CA THR A 92 -1.44 31.59 -8.63
C THR A 92 -1.98 32.41 -7.46
N GLY A 93 -3.29 32.66 -7.43
CA GLY A 93 -3.98 33.42 -6.39
C GLY A 93 -5.35 32.82 -6.08
N PRO A 94 -6.14 33.48 -5.22
CA PRO A 94 -7.46 33.00 -4.80
C PRO A 94 -8.40 32.77 -5.98
N VAL A 95 -9.17 31.70 -5.94
CA VAL A 95 -10.20 31.36 -6.94
C VAL A 95 -11.55 31.28 -6.23
N ARG A 96 -12.48 32.16 -6.62
CA ARG A 96 -13.87 32.11 -6.15
C ARG A 96 -14.67 31.18 -7.05
N ILE A 97 -15.37 30.23 -6.44
CA ILE A 97 -16.17 29.21 -7.10
C ILE A 97 -17.63 29.42 -6.69
N PRO A 98 -18.53 29.75 -7.63
CA PRO A 98 -19.91 30.03 -7.31
C PRO A 98 -20.66 28.76 -6.85
N PRO A 99 -21.73 28.91 -6.05
CA PRO A 99 -22.61 27.79 -5.72
C PRO A 99 -23.18 27.18 -7.01
N THR A 100 -23.20 25.85 -7.07
CA THR A 100 -23.76 25.09 -8.19
C THR A 100 -24.67 24.00 -7.61
N PRO A 101 -25.94 24.34 -7.30
CA PRO A 101 -26.87 23.42 -6.63
C PRO A 101 -27.11 22.12 -7.41
N GLU A 102 -27.01 22.18 -8.74
CA GLU A 102 -27.13 21.04 -9.66
C GLU A 102 -26.01 20.00 -9.47
N ALA A 103 -24.84 20.44 -8.99
CA ALA A 103 -23.70 19.59 -8.64
C ALA A 103 -23.67 19.24 -7.14
N GLY A 104 -24.70 19.62 -6.38
CA GLY A 104 -24.78 19.44 -4.93
C GLY A 104 -23.89 20.41 -4.13
N VAL A 105 -23.42 21.51 -4.75
CA VAL A 105 -22.63 22.56 -4.09
C VAL A 105 -23.56 23.74 -3.79
N TYR A 106 -24.09 23.79 -2.58
CA TYR A 106 -25.13 24.76 -2.22
C TYR A 106 -24.60 26.13 -1.81
N ARG A 107 -23.33 26.22 -1.41
CA ARG A 107 -22.64 27.47 -1.05
C ARG A 107 -21.43 27.71 -1.94
N GLY A 108 -21.13 28.98 -2.19
CA GLY A 108 -19.90 29.39 -2.86
C GLY A 108 -18.67 28.99 -2.03
N ARG A 109 -17.53 28.87 -2.70
CA ARG A 109 -16.26 28.52 -2.05
C ARG A 109 -15.14 29.41 -2.56
N VAL A 110 -14.20 29.72 -1.68
CA VAL A 110 -12.91 30.29 -2.09
C VAL A 110 -11.85 29.20 -1.95
N CYS A 111 -11.09 29.01 -3.03
CA CYS A 111 -9.94 28.12 -3.08
C CYS A 111 -8.67 28.98 -3.04
N LEU A 112 -7.77 28.67 -2.11
CA LEU A 112 -6.41 29.20 -2.09
C LEU A 112 -5.47 28.07 -2.55
N PRO A 113 -4.92 28.12 -3.78
CA PRO A 113 -4.01 27.09 -4.25
C PRO A 113 -2.72 27.09 -3.41
N VAL A 114 -2.41 25.96 -2.78
CA VAL A 114 -1.16 25.78 -2.03
C VAL A 114 -0.07 25.34 -3.02
N ARG A 115 0.94 26.19 -3.22
CA ARG A 115 1.97 25.99 -4.25
C ARG A 115 3.37 26.09 -3.69
N HIS A 116 4.30 25.38 -4.34
CA HIS A 116 5.73 25.57 -4.14
C HIS A 116 6.45 25.49 -5.49
N ARG A 117 7.29 26.50 -5.80
CA ARG A 117 8.04 26.61 -7.07
C ARG A 117 7.18 26.35 -8.32
N GLY A 118 5.95 26.86 -8.32
CA GLY A 118 5.04 26.74 -9.46
C GLY A 118 4.25 25.43 -9.55
N VAL A 119 4.45 24.47 -8.65
CA VAL A 119 3.66 23.22 -8.56
C VAL A 119 2.59 23.36 -7.49
N VAL A 120 1.35 22.95 -7.78
CA VAL A 120 0.27 22.87 -6.79
C VAL A 120 0.39 21.59 -5.98
N LEU A 121 0.37 21.70 -4.66
CA LEU A 121 0.56 20.59 -3.72
C LEU A 121 -0.69 20.30 -2.89
N GLY A 122 -1.62 21.25 -2.86
CA GLY A 122 -2.88 21.13 -2.15
C GLY A 122 -3.72 22.40 -2.31
N TYR A 123 -4.77 22.48 -1.50
CA TYR A 123 -5.74 23.56 -1.55
C TYR A 123 -6.17 23.92 -0.13
N VAL A 124 -6.25 25.21 0.16
CA VAL A 124 -7.01 25.68 1.32
C VAL A 124 -8.39 26.12 0.86
N TRP A 125 -9.43 25.56 1.47
CA TRP A 125 -10.82 25.83 1.15
C TRP A 125 -11.51 26.55 2.30
N LEU A 126 -12.35 27.51 1.94
CA LEU A 126 -13.31 28.18 2.82
C LEU A 126 -14.63 28.37 2.09
N LEU A 127 -15.70 28.59 2.87
CA LEU A 127 -16.99 28.98 2.33
C LEU A 127 -16.94 30.47 1.93
N ASP A 128 -17.58 30.79 0.80
CA ASP A 128 -17.75 32.17 0.37
C ASP A 128 -19.08 32.69 0.94
N ASP A 129 -19.02 33.18 2.18
CA ASP A 129 -20.16 33.78 2.89
C ASP A 129 -20.28 35.29 2.53
N ASP A 130 -21.40 35.95 2.89
CA ASP A 130 -21.62 37.39 2.67
C ASP A 130 -21.89 38.12 4.00
N PRO A 131 -21.02 39.07 4.43
CA PRO A 131 -19.79 39.49 3.76
C PRO A 131 -18.67 38.46 3.89
N GLY A 132 -17.99 38.18 2.77
CA GLY A 132 -16.85 37.27 2.71
C GLY A 132 -15.52 37.98 2.98
N PRO A 133 -14.41 37.23 3.01
CA PRO A 133 -13.09 37.82 3.21
C PRO A 133 -12.73 38.79 2.08
N THR A 134 -12.13 39.91 2.48
CA THR A 134 -11.64 40.97 1.58
C THR A 134 -10.44 40.51 0.78
N ASP A 135 -10.15 41.18 -0.35
CA ASP A 135 -8.98 40.88 -1.17
C ASP A 135 -7.66 41.03 -0.39
N GLN A 136 -7.61 41.95 0.58
CA GLN A 136 -6.44 42.12 1.45
C GLN A 136 -6.25 40.91 2.38
N GLN A 137 -7.33 40.40 2.99
CA GLN A 137 -7.29 39.19 3.82
C GLN A 137 -6.91 37.97 2.99
N LEU A 138 -7.45 37.84 1.79
CA LEU A 138 -7.09 36.76 0.87
C LEU A 138 -5.61 36.83 0.45
N SER A 139 -5.08 38.03 0.20
CA SER A 139 -3.66 38.21 -0.10
C SER A 139 -2.75 37.82 1.08
N ALA A 140 -3.13 38.20 2.31
CA ALA A 140 -2.40 37.79 3.51
C ALA A 140 -2.45 36.27 3.73
N ALA A 141 -3.62 35.65 3.56
CA ALA A 141 -3.76 34.20 3.64
C ALA A 141 -2.92 33.47 2.58
N MET A 142 -2.72 34.05 1.39
CA MET A 142 -1.84 33.47 0.36
C MET A 142 -0.36 33.45 0.77
N GLU A 143 0.10 34.34 1.66
CA GLU A 143 1.46 34.27 2.21
C GLU A 143 1.60 33.06 3.15
N VAL A 144 0.55 32.77 3.93
CA VAL A 144 0.49 31.57 4.78
C VAL A 144 0.46 30.30 3.93
N THR A 145 -0.34 30.27 2.86
CA THR A 145 -0.39 29.10 1.97
C THR A 145 0.94 28.83 1.27
N ALA A 146 1.77 29.86 1.02
CA ALA A 146 3.13 29.64 0.51
C ALA A 146 4.03 28.89 1.52
N ARG A 147 3.90 29.17 2.83
CA ARG A 147 4.59 28.43 3.89
C ARG A 147 4.09 26.98 3.99
N ILE A 148 2.78 26.77 3.91
CA ILE A 148 2.19 25.42 3.83
C ILE A 148 2.75 24.68 2.59
N GLY A 149 2.87 25.36 1.46
CA GLY A 149 3.43 24.81 0.23
C GLY A 149 4.87 24.36 0.39
N ALA A 150 5.71 25.15 1.07
CA ALA A 150 7.09 24.76 1.38
C ALA A 150 7.16 23.50 2.26
N LEU A 151 6.31 23.41 3.28
CA LEU A 151 6.24 22.22 4.15
C LEU A 151 5.76 20.98 3.39
N LEU A 152 4.70 21.10 2.59
CA LEU A 152 4.22 19.98 1.76
C LEU A 152 5.28 19.54 0.73
N ALA A 153 6.05 20.48 0.18
CA ALA A 153 7.12 20.18 -0.76
C ALA A 153 8.28 19.44 -0.08
N ASP A 154 8.71 19.89 1.09
CA ASP A 154 9.75 19.25 1.89
C ASP A 154 9.35 17.83 2.28
N GLU A 155 8.11 17.65 2.74
CA GLU A 155 7.62 16.32 3.10
C GLU A 155 7.47 15.39 1.88
N ALA A 156 6.99 15.90 0.74
CA ALA A 156 6.93 15.13 -0.50
C ALA A 156 8.31 14.71 -0.98
N GLN A 157 9.31 15.60 -0.86
CA GLN A 157 10.70 15.31 -1.19
C GLN A 157 11.28 14.25 -0.25
N HIS A 158 11.09 14.39 1.06
CA HIS A 158 11.52 13.41 2.05
C HIS A 158 10.89 12.03 1.81
N GLY A 159 9.59 11.99 1.49
CA GLY A 159 8.90 10.76 1.09
C GLY A 159 9.48 10.13 -0.17
N ALA A 160 9.75 10.92 -1.21
CA ALA A 160 10.37 10.45 -2.45
C ALA A 160 11.79 9.92 -2.22
N ASP A 161 12.58 10.58 -1.38
CA ASP A 161 13.91 10.11 -0.98
C ASP A 161 13.82 8.77 -0.24
N LEU A 162 12.91 8.63 0.73
CA LEU A 162 12.68 7.35 1.42
C LEU A 162 12.24 6.23 0.47
N SER A 163 11.35 6.51 -0.47
CA SER A 163 10.92 5.54 -1.49
C SER A 163 12.07 5.11 -2.39
N ARG A 164 12.96 6.04 -2.77
CA ARG A 164 14.18 5.74 -3.55
C ARG A 164 15.14 4.87 -2.75
N GLU A 165 15.44 5.24 -1.51
CA GLU A 165 16.37 4.48 -0.67
C GLU A 165 15.82 3.09 -0.32
N LEU A 166 14.50 2.97 -0.08
CA LEU A 166 13.85 1.67 0.11
C LEU A 166 14.01 0.80 -1.13
N ARG A 167 13.70 1.33 -2.33
CA ARG A 167 13.89 0.61 -3.59
C ARG A 167 15.32 0.11 -3.72
N ALA A 168 16.30 0.99 -3.53
CA ALA A 168 17.72 0.64 -3.61
C ALA A 168 18.08 -0.48 -2.62
N ALA A 169 17.61 -0.39 -1.36
CA ALA A 169 17.89 -1.40 -0.34
C ALA A 169 17.25 -2.77 -0.65
N LEU A 170 16.13 -2.81 -1.38
CA LEU A 170 15.44 -4.05 -1.75
C LEU A 170 15.97 -4.71 -3.02
N THR A 171 16.47 -3.92 -3.97
CA THR A 171 16.87 -4.41 -5.31
C THR A 171 18.37 -4.54 -5.51
N SER A 172 19.20 -3.95 -4.64
CA SER A 172 20.66 -4.02 -4.77
C SER A 172 21.18 -5.44 -4.54
N GLU A 173 22.25 -5.78 -5.24
CA GLU A 173 22.95 -7.04 -5.00
C GLU A 173 23.56 -7.07 -3.60
N ARG A 174 23.65 -8.28 -3.02
CA ARG A 174 24.26 -8.48 -1.71
C ARG A 174 25.73 -8.10 -1.75
N GLY A 175 26.22 -7.52 -0.66
CA GLY A 175 27.59 -7.01 -0.52
C GLY A 175 27.58 -5.50 -0.38
N TRP A 176 28.67 -4.86 -0.80
CA TRP A 176 28.91 -3.44 -0.52
C TRP A 176 27.81 -2.49 -1.03
N GLN A 177 27.23 -2.76 -2.21
CA GLN A 177 26.14 -1.94 -2.77
C GLN A 177 24.86 -2.04 -1.93
N GLY A 178 24.46 -3.27 -1.55
CA GLY A 178 23.33 -3.48 -0.65
C GLY A 178 23.56 -2.87 0.73
N ASP A 179 24.76 -3.00 1.30
CA ASP A 179 25.11 -2.39 2.59
C ASP A 179 25.04 -0.87 2.55
N GLN A 180 25.51 -0.25 1.45
CA GLN A 180 25.43 1.19 1.23
C GLN A 180 23.97 1.68 1.10
N ALA A 181 23.16 0.99 0.30
CA ALA A 181 21.74 1.33 0.14
C ALA A 181 20.97 1.20 1.47
N LEU A 182 21.27 0.16 2.25
CA LEU A 182 20.68 -0.03 3.56
C LEU A 182 21.11 1.06 4.56
N ALA A 183 22.38 1.48 4.52
CA ALA A 183 22.89 2.59 5.32
C ALA A 183 22.23 3.94 4.94
N ALA A 184 22.01 4.18 3.65
CA ALA A 184 21.30 5.36 3.17
C ALA A 184 19.84 5.38 3.65
N LEU A 185 19.13 4.25 3.53
CA LEU A 185 17.76 4.11 4.07
C LEU A 185 17.70 4.33 5.58
N ARG A 186 18.63 3.76 6.35
CA ARG A 186 18.74 3.99 7.80
C ARG A 186 18.95 5.46 8.12
N THR A 187 19.82 6.13 7.37
CA THR A 187 20.12 7.56 7.55
C THR A 187 18.89 8.41 7.26
N ALA A 188 18.17 8.11 6.17
CA ALA A 188 16.95 8.82 5.80
C ALA A 188 15.82 8.61 6.83
N LEU A 189 15.71 7.42 7.43
CA LEU A 189 14.72 7.11 8.47
C LEU A 189 15.10 7.66 9.86
N GLY A 190 16.39 7.88 10.12
CA GLY A 190 16.91 8.30 11.42
C GLY A 190 16.45 7.36 12.55
N PRO A 191 16.02 7.89 13.72
CA PRO A 191 15.56 7.08 14.85
C PRO A 191 14.36 6.16 14.53
N ARG A 192 13.59 6.47 13.48
CA ARG A 192 12.47 5.61 13.07
C ARG A 192 12.96 4.27 12.57
N GLY A 193 14.17 4.20 12.01
CA GLY A 193 14.79 2.98 11.50
C GLY A 193 15.11 1.94 12.58
N GLU A 194 15.25 2.33 13.84
CA GLU A 194 15.59 1.43 14.96
C GLU A 194 14.38 0.65 15.51
N GLY A 195 13.16 1.01 15.12
CA GLY A 195 11.94 0.36 15.59
C GLY A 195 11.75 -1.07 15.06
N THR A 196 10.66 -1.70 15.50
CA THR A 196 10.20 -2.96 14.91
C THR A 196 9.51 -2.69 13.58
N HIS A 197 9.97 -3.34 12.52
CA HIS A 197 9.42 -3.23 11.18
C HIS A 197 9.01 -4.59 10.62
N THR A 198 8.09 -4.58 9.67
CA THR A 198 7.90 -5.66 8.72
C THR A 198 7.78 -5.08 7.30
N VAL A 199 7.85 -5.94 6.30
CA VAL A 199 7.59 -5.58 4.92
C VAL A 199 6.30 -6.25 4.45
N VAL A 200 5.48 -5.49 3.74
CA VAL A 200 4.34 -6.00 2.98
C VAL A 200 4.70 -5.97 1.50
N CYS A 201 4.38 -7.04 0.80
CA CYS A 201 4.46 -7.15 -0.66
C CYS A 201 3.05 -7.27 -1.20
N VAL A 202 2.62 -6.35 -2.08
CA VAL A 202 1.37 -6.49 -2.84
C VAL A 202 1.71 -6.77 -4.28
N ALA A 203 1.21 -7.88 -4.81
CA ALA A 203 1.59 -8.34 -6.12
C ALA A 203 0.51 -9.21 -6.81
N PRO A 204 0.41 -9.17 -8.15
CA PRO A 204 1.07 -8.19 -9.01
C PRO A 204 0.54 -6.77 -8.78
N TRP A 205 1.38 -5.77 -9.02
CA TRP A 205 1.02 -4.36 -8.91
C TRP A 205 0.90 -3.72 -10.29
N PRO A 206 -0.22 -3.06 -10.63
CA PRO A 206 -0.62 -2.78 -12.02
C PRO A 206 0.28 -1.79 -12.78
N SER A 207 1.12 -1.01 -12.10
CA SER A 207 1.99 -0.02 -12.74
C SER A 207 3.45 -0.14 -12.31
N ALA A 208 4.35 0.06 -13.25
CA ALA A 208 5.77 0.23 -12.98
C ALA A 208 6.13 1.69 -12.65
N ASP A 209 5.26 2.63 -12.98
CA ASP A 209 5.48 4.06 -12.73
C ASP A 209 5.52 4.33 -11.22
N PRO A 210 6.62 4.85 -10.67
CA PRO A 210 6.67 5.26 -9.26
C PRO A 210 5.59 6.28 -8.90
N ASP A 211 5.16 7.12 -9.85
CA ASP A 211 4.15 8.16 -9.63
C ASP A 211 2.72 7.59 -9.54
N ASP A 212 2.50 6.36 -10.01
CA ASP A 212 1.23 5.62 -9.86
C ASP A 212 1.12 4.90 -8.51
N ALA A 213 2.21 4.83 -7.73
CA ALA A 213 2.16 4.28 -6.38
C ALA A 213 1.36 5.20 -5.46
N PRO A 214 0.53 4.66 -4.55
CA PRO A 214 -0.24 5.49 -3.63
C PRO A 214 0.71 6.28 -2.73
N SER A 215 0.32 7.50 -2.37
CA SER A 215 1.07 8.27 -1.39
C SER A 215 1.16 7.51 -0.07
N VAL A 216 2.35 7.47 0.53
CA VAL A 216 2.61 6.80 1.82
C VAL A 216 1.65 7.25 2.92
N ARG A 217 1.19 8.51 2.87
CA ARG A 217 0.20 9.05 3.82
C ARG A 217 -1.15 8.35 3.76
N THR A 218 -1.50 7.79 2.61
CA THR A 218 -2.78 7.11 2.40
C THR A 218 -2.79 5.68 2.92
N VAL A 219 -1.60 5.15 3.28
CA VAL A 219 -1.40 3.78 3.76
C VAL A 219 -1.10 3.83 5.25
N PRO A 220 -2.02 3.38 6.13
CA PRO A 220 -1.81 3.42 7.57
C PRO A 220 -0.51 2.73 7.98
N HIS A 221 0.28 3.40 8.83
CA HIS A 221 1.52 2.88 9.41
C HIS A 221 2.65 2.59 8.41
N ALA A 222 2.47 2.89 7.13
CA ALA A 222 3.55 2.85 6.16
C ALA A 222 4.58 3.94 6.49
N THR A 223 5.84 3.56 6.43
CA THR A 223 6.98 4.47 6.65
C THR A 223 7.62 4.84 5.32
N ALA A 224 7.69 3.89 4.40
CA ALA A 224 8.12 4.07 3.02
C ALA A 224 7.44 3.02 2.14
N LEU A 225 7.29 3.31 0.86
CA LEU A 225 6.80 2.36 -0.13
C LEU A 225 7.47 2.59 -1.48
N CYS A 226 7.60 1.54 -2.28
CA CYS A 226 8.14 1.67 -3.64
C CYS A 226 7.67 0.53 -4.52
N THR A 227 7.52 0.81 -5.82
CA THR A 227 7.40 -0.25 -6.83
C THR A 227 8.77 -0.90 -7.05
N VAL A 228 8.79 -2.23 -7.09
CA VAL A 228 9.98 -3.03 -7.37
C VAL A 228 9.65 -4.16 -8.35
N PRO A 229 10.61 -4.56 -9.20
CA PRO A 229 10.44 -5.70 -10.08
C PRO A 229 10.09 -6.95 -9.27
N TRP A 230 9.04 -7.64 -9.69
CA TRP A 230 8.59 -8.87 -9.08
C TRP A 230 8.92 -10.03 -10.03
N GLY A 231 10.18 -10.46 -9.95
CA GLY A 231 10.73 -11.48 -10.83
C GLY A 231 10.24 -12.89 -10.50
N GLY A 232 9.77 -13.60 -11.54
CA GLY A 232 10.33 -14.92 -11.86
C GLY A 232 9.51 -16.17 -11.56
N GLY A 233 8.21 -16.14 -11.32
CA GLY A 233 7.42 -17.36 -11.43
C GLY A 233 7.03 -17.57 -12.89
N THR A 234 7.46 -18.66 -13.54
CA THR A 234 6.89 -19.09 -14.84
C THR A 234 5.48 -19.68 -14.67
N SER A 235 4.77 -19.24 -13.63
CA SER A 235 3.48 -19.74 -13.21
C SER A 235 2.43 -19.53 -14.28
N HIS A 236 1.60 -20.55 -14.52
CA HIS A 236 0.36 -20.36 -15.25
C HIS A 236 -0.57 -19.33 -14.56
N ALA A 237 -0.45 -19.15 -13.23
CA ALA A 237 -1.17 -18.11 -12.51
C ALA A 237 -0.68 -16.70 -12.91
N LEU A 238 0.64 -16.49 -13.02
CA LEU A 238 1.22 -15.20 -13.44
C LEU A 238 0.99 -14.90 -14.92
N LYS A 239 0.88 -15.92 -15.79
CA LYS A 239 0.49 -15.72 -17.20
C LYS A 239 -0.94 -15.22 -17.38
N ALA A 240 -1.82 -15.44 -16.41
CA ALA A 240 -3.21 -14.98 -16.46
C ALA A 240 -3.40 -13.55 -15.94
N VAL A 241 -2.43 -13.02 -15.17
CA VAL A 241 -2.49 -11.68 -14.59
C VAL A 241 -1.57 -10.75 -15.39
N GLY A 242 -2.16 -9.84 -16.15
CA GLY A 242 -1.49 -9.02 -17.16
C GLY A 242 -0.19 -8.32 -16.70
N GLU A 243 0.86 -8.54 -17.51
CA GLU A 243 2.07 -7.77 -17.88
C GLU A 243 2.86 -6.88 -16.91
N SER A 244 2.32 -6.46 -15.77
CA SER A 244 3.12 -5.75 -14.77
C SER A 244 3.88 -6.79 -13.93
N GLY A 245 5.10 -7.12 -14.36
CA GLY A 245 6.07 -7.89 -13.57
C GLY A 245 6.59 -7.10 -12.36
N GLN A 246 5.69 -6.42 -11.66
CA GLN A 246 5.96 -5.45 -10.61
C GLN A 246 5.20 -5.84 -9.34
N SER A 247 5.73 -5.36 -8.23
CA SER A 247 5.11 -5.46 -6.92
C SER A 247 5.27 -4.14 -6.19
N LEU A 248 4.38 -3.88 -5.24
CA LEU A 248 4.50 -2.78 -4.32
C LEU A 248 5.10 -3.30 -3.01
N ALA A 249 6.27 -2.77 -2.64
CA ALA A 249 6.91 -3.03 -1.36
C ALA A 249 6.56 -1.92 -0.37
N ILE A 250 6.19 -2.27 0.85
CA ILE A 250 5.81 -1.31 1.89
C ILE A 250 6.56 -1.65 3.17
N LEU A 251 7.35 -0.70 3.67
CA LEU A 251 7.94 -0.77 5.00
C LEU A 251 6.93 -0.30 6.04
N VAL A 252 6.50 -1.19 6.93
CA VAL A 252 5.48 -0.90 7.94
C VAL A 252 6.10 -0.93 9.32
N ARG A 253 5.93 0.16 10.08
CA ARG A 253 6.36 0.22 11.47
C ARG A 253 5.33 -0.46 12.37
N LEU A 254 5.81 -1.32 13.26
CA LEU A 254 5.01 -2.03 14.24
C LEU A 254 5.33 -1.53 15.65
N ARG A 255 4.35 -1.64 16.56
CA ARG A 255 4.57 -1.34 17.98
C ARG A 255 5.36 -2.45 18.68
N SER A 256 5.16 -3.69 18.27
CA SER A 256 5.83 -4.87 18.80
C SER A 256 5.81 -6.00 17.75
N PRO A 257 6.68 -7.02 17.88
CA PRO A 257 6.74 -8.14 16.95
C PRO A 257 5.56 -9.11 17.08
N GLU A 258 4.59 -8.91 17.97
CA GLU A 258 3.37 -9.73 18.09
C GLU A 258 2.16 -9.06 17.39
N VAL A 259 2.18 -7.73 17.25
CA VAL A 259 1.05 -6.97 16.70
C VAL A 259 1.15 -6.86 15.19
N ARG A 260 0.32 -7.63 14.46
CA ARG A 260 0.27 -7.65 12.96
C ARG A 260 -0.73 -6.69 12.33
N THR A 261 -1.67 -6.17 13.11
CA THR A 261 -2.80 -5.35 12.61
C THR A 261 -2.36 -4.20 11.68
N PRO A 262 -1.27 -3.45 11.93
CA PRO A 262 -0.80 -2.42 11.00
C PRO A 262 -0.47 -2.95 9.59
N ALA A 263 0.26 -4.06 9.52
CA ALA A 263 0.66 -4.67 8.24
C ALA A 263 -0.54 -5.26 7.50
N GLN A 264 -1.46 -5.89 8.23
CA GLN A 264 -2.72 -6.39 7.67
C GLN A 264 -3.59 -5.26 7.11
N ALA A 265 -3.71 -4.14 7.84
CA ALA A 265 -4.47 -2.97 7.40
C ALA A 265 -3.85 -2.33 6.13
N ALA A 266 -2.53 -2.20 6.07
CA ALA A 266 -1.82 -1.73 4.89
C ALA A 266 -2.08 -2.65 3.69
N ALA A 267 -1.92 -3.97 3.87
CA ALA A 267 -2.20 -4.98 2.84
C ALA A 267 -3.64 -4.89 2.31
N SER A 268 -4.64 -4.93 3.19
CA SER A 268 -6.06 -4.87 2.80
C SER A 268 -6.45 -3.55 2.12
N ARG A 269 -5.82 -2.44 2.50
CA ARG A 269 -6.05 -1.13 1.86
C ARG A 269 -5.54 -1.11 0.42
N LEU A 270 -4.34 -1.64 0.20
CA LEU A 270 -3.63 -1.62 -1.08
C LEU A 270 -4.17 -2.66 -2.06
N LEU A 271 -4.68 -3.80 -1.56
CA LEU A 271 -5.37 -4.77 -2.41
C LEU A 271 -6.60 -4.20 -3.14
N LYS A 272 -7.24 -3.16 -2.58
CA LYS A 272 -8.35 -2.46 -3.26
C LYS A 272 -7.88 -1.66 -4.48
N GLU A 273 -6.60 -1.32 -4.54
CA GLU A 273 -5.96 -0.56 -5.62
C GLU A 273 -5.16 -1.46 -6.57
N GLY A 274 -4.62 -2.58 -6.07
CA GLY A 274 -3.82 -3.54 -6.84
C GLY A 274 -4.61 -4.39 -7.85
N GLY A 275 -5.93 -4.25 -7.91
CA GLY A 275 -6.80 -4.98 -8.85
C GLY A 275 -7.29 -6.35 -8.36
N VAL A 276 -8.18 -6.98 -9.14
CA VAL A 276 -8.97 -8.16 -8.74
C VAL A 276 -8.13 -9.43 -8.51
N GLN A 277 -6.91 -9.46 -9.03
CA GLN A 277 -6.02 -10.63 -9.02
C GLN A 277 -4.79 -10.44 -8.12
N ALA A 278 -4.69 -9.33 -7.38
CA ALA A 278 -3.57 -9.11 -6.47
C ALA A 278 -3.72 -9.91 -5.16
N ALA A 279 -2.59 -10.35 -4.61
CA ALA A 279 -2.49 -10.84 -3.25
C ALA A 279 -1.40 -10.08 -2.48
N ALA A 280 -1.46 -10.15 -1.16
CA ALA A 280 -0.47 -9.55 -0.29
C ALA A 280 0.25 -10.60 0.56
N GLY A 281 1.53 -10.38 0.77
CA GLY A 281 2.36 -11.16 1.67
C GLY A 281 3.00 -10.29 2.73
N ILE A 282 3.07 -10.79 3.97
CA ILE A 282 3.65 -10.09 5.11
C ILE A 282 4.85 -10.88 5.62
N GLY A 283 6.02 -10.23 5.67
CA GLY A 283 7.25 -10.82 6.22
C GLY A 283 7.24 -10.93 7.74
N ALA A 284 8.22 -11.63 8.31
CA ALA A 284 8.39 -11.68 9.76
C ALA A 284 8.86 -10.31 10.28
N PRO A 285 8.31 -9.81 11.40
CA PRO A 285 8.80 -8.59 12.03
C PRO A 285 10.20 -8.73 12.54
N ARG A 286 10.98 -7.66 12.43
CA ARG A 286 12.35 -7.59 12.91
C ARG A 286 12.63 -6.22 13.52
N SER A 287 13.56 -6.19 14.46
CA SER A 287 14.04 -4.92 15.05
C SER A 287 15.10 -4.32 14.13
N GLY A 288 15.02 -3.02 13.90
CA GLY A 288 15.91 -2.35 12.96
C GLY A 288 15.66 -2.77 11.50
N LEU A 289 16.66 -2.50 10.65
CA LEU A 289 16.59 -2.78 9.20
C LEU A 289 17.64 -3.79 8.71
N ALA A 290 18.42 -4.42 9.60
CA ALA A 290 19.52 -5.31 9.21
C ALA A 290 19.09 -6.46 8.29
N ASP A 291 17.90 -7.01 8.55
CA ASP A 291 17.35 -8.15 7.82
C ASP A 291 16.29 -7.71 6.78
N LEU A 292 16.27 -6.44 6.37
CA LEU A 292 15.24 -5.90 5.48
C LEU A 292 15.10 -6.73 4.19
N ALA A 293 16.22 -7.09 3.57
CA ALA A 293 16.23 -7.93 2.37
C ALA A 293 15.62 -9.32 2.64
N ALA A 294 15.86 -9.92 3.80
CA ALA A 294 15.28 -11.21 4.18
C ALA A 294 13.76 -11.07 4.39
N THR A 295 13.31 -10.06 5.14
CA THR A 295 11.88 -9.78 5.36
C THR A 295 11.16 -9.48 4.04
N TRP A 296 11.81 -8.83 3.09
CA TRP A 296 11.28 -8.65 1.73
C TRP A 296 11.09 -9.97 1.01
N GLN A 297 12.09 -10.86 1.00
CA GLN A 297 11.96 -12.18 0.39
C GLN A 297 10.82 -13.00 1.02
N GLU A 298 10.68 -12.94 2.34
CA GLU A 298 9.58 -13.57 3.09
C GLU A 298 8.20 -13.01 2.66
N ALA A 299 8.08 -11.68 2.55
CA ALA A 299 6.86 -11.01 2.13
C ALA A 299 6.50 -11.36 0.67
N SER A 300 7.46 -11.29 -0.25
CA SER A 300 7.25 -11.66 -1.65
C SER A 300 6.88 -13.14 -1.82
N ALA A 301 7.50 -14.03 -1.04
CA ALA A 301 7.17 -15.45 -1.00
C ALA A 301 5.76 -15.70 -0.48
N ALA A 302 5.36 -15.01 0.59
CA ALA A 302 4.01 -15.11 1.12
C ALA A 302 2.95 -14.63 0.10
N ALA A 303 3.23 -13.55 -0.66
CA ALA A 303 2.36 -13.08 -1.73
C ALA A 303 2.21 -14.13 -2.85
N ARG A 304 3.32 -14.76 -3.28
CA ARG A 304 3.28 -15.88 -4.25
C ARG A 304 2.46 -17.05 -3.72
N ALA A 305 2.64 -17.43 -2.46
CA ALA A 305 1.87 -18.50 -1.85
C ALA A 305 0.36 -18.18 -1.77
N ALA A 306 0.00 -16.93 -1.48
CA ALA A 306 -1.39 -16.47 -1.45
C ALA A 306 -2.07 -16.56 -2.83
N LEU A 307 -1.33 -16.29 -3.91
CA LEU A 307 -1.82 -16.44 -5.28
C LEU A 307 -1.92 -17.91 -5.69
N ALA A 308 -0.93 -18.72 -5.32
CA ALA A 308 -0.92 -20.14 -5.62
C ALA A 308 -2.02 -20.89 -4.88
N GLU A 309 -2.32 -20.50 -3.63
CA GLU A 309 -3.23 -21.22 -2.72
C GLU A 309 -4.33 -20.29 -2.15
N PRO A 310 -5.57 -20.38 -2.67
CA PRO A 310 -6.67 -19.48 -2.29
C PRO A 310 -6.96 -19.42 -0.79
N ARG A 311 -6.77 -20.52 -0.04
CA ARG A 311 -6.99 -20.54 1.43
C ARG A 311 -5.97 -19.69 2.22
N LEU A 312 -4.85 -19.32 1.60
CA LEU A 312 -3.85 -18.42 2.19
C LEU A 312 -4.11 -16.95 1.81
N GLY A 313 -4.94 -16.70 0.79
CA GLY A 313 -5.24 -15.37 0.28
C GLY A 313 -6.43 -14.69 0.98
N PRO A 314 -6.68 -13.41 0.68
CA PRO A 314 -5.87 -12.55 -0.20
C PRO A 314 -4.64 -11.94 0.50
N VAL A 315 -4.46 -12.18 1.80
CA VAL A 315 -3.31 -11.73 2.60
C VAL A 315 -2.71 -12.92 3.34
N ALA A 316 -1.46 -13.25 3.05
CA ALA A 316 -0.72 -14.32 3.72
C ALA A 316 0.41 -13.77 4.60
N GLU A 317 0.62 -14.38 5.76
CA GLU A 317 1.77 -14.11 6.60
C GLU A 317 2.83 -15.21 6.43
N TRP A 318 4.10 -14.84 6.33
CA TRP A 318 5.21 -15.77 6.13
C TRP A 318 5.20 -16.95 7.13
N ALA A 319 4.86 -16.70 8.40
CA ALA A 319 4.79 -17.73 9.43
C ALA A 319 3.71 -18.81 9.15
N HIS A 320 2.70 -18.47 8.36
CA HIS A 320 1.50 -19.28 8.16
C HIS A 320 1.39 -19.91 6.77
N ILE A 321 2.35 -19.71 5.86
CA ILE A 321 2.33 -20.33 4.53
C ILE A 321 2.85 -21.78 4.50
N GLY A 322 3.28 -22.32 5.65
CA GLY A 322 3.64 -23.74 5.79
C GLY A 322 4.71 -24.21 4.78
N PRO A 323 4.47 -25.31 4.02
CA PRO A 323 5.46 -25.86 3.09
C PRO A 323 5.82 -24.90 1.95
N TYR A 324 4.97 -23.90 1.65
CA TYR A 324 5.27 -22.89 0.65
C TYR A 324 6.50 -22.04 1.03
N ARG A 325 6.91 -21.98 2.30
CA ARG A 325 8.18 -21.34 2.70
C ARG A 325 9.39 -21.99 2.02
N LEU A 326 9.39 -23.33 1.92
CA LEU A 326 10.46 -24.07 1.26
C LEU A 326 10.33 -23.95 -0.25
N LEU A 327 9.12 -24.17 -0.79
CA LEU A 327 8.88 -24.14 -2.24
C LEU A 327 9.24 -22.78 -2.87
N THR A 328 8.88 -21.68 -2.22
CA THR A 328 9.17 -20.32 -2.71
C THR A 328 10.64 -19.91 -2.60
N SER A 329 11.46 -20.70 -1.91
CA SER A 329 12.92 -20.54 -1.81
C SER A 329 13.68 -21.31 -2.90
N LEU A 330 13.02 -22.24 -3.59
CA LEU A 330 13.61 -23.00 -4.69
C LEU A 330 13.58 -22.16 -6.00
N PRO A 331 14.56 -22.36 -6.90
CA PRO A 331 14.47 -21.82 -8.25
C PRO A 331 13.19 -22.30 -8.96
N PRO A 332 12.55 -21.46 -9.78
CA PRO A 332 11.33 -21.83 -10.52
C PRO A 332 11.48 -23.10 -11.37
N GLU A 333 12.69 -23.33 -11.91
CA GLU A 333 13.02 -24.52 -12.70
C GLU A 333 13.07 -25.78 -11.84
N ALA A 334 13.49 -25.65 -10.57
CA ALA A 334 13.57 -26.77 -9.63
C ALA A 334 12.19 -27.25 -9.17
N ALA A 335 11.14 -26.43 -9.31
CA ALA A 335 9.77 -26.80 -8.98
C ALA A 335 9.08 -27.66 -10.07
N ARG A 336 9.69 -27.80 -11.26
CA ARG A 336 9.13 -28.52 -12.40
C ARG A 336 9.77 -29.91 -12.53
N ASP A 337 9.26 -30.86 -11.75
CA ASP A 337 9.71 -32.24 -11.87
C ASP A 337 9.18 -32.88 -13.18
N PRO A 338 10.06 -33.45 -14.03
CA PRO A 338 9.64 -34.08 -15.28
C PRO A 338 8.62 -35.21 -15.08
N ALA A 339 8.65 -35.92 -13.95
CA ALA A 339 7.74 -37.03 -13.64
C ALA A 339 6.26 -36.61 -13.64
N ILE A 340 5.95 -35.35 -13.30
CA ILE A 340 4.57 -34.87 -13.23
C ILE A 340 4.13 -34.09 -14.49
N THR A 341 4.99 -33.94 -15.49
CA THR A 341 4.70 -33.13 -16.69
C THR A 341 3.43 -33.58 -17.40
N GLN A 342 3.24 -34.89 -17.57
CA GLN A 342 2.03 -35.44 -18.19
C GLN A 342 0.78 -35.24 -17.32
N LEU A 343 0.94 -35.36 -16.00
CA LEU A 343 -0.13 -35.16 -15.02
C LEU A 343 -0.63 -33.71 -14.98
N LEU A 344 0.25 -32.74 -15.21
CA LEU A 344 -0.09 -31.31 -15.28
C LEU A 344 -0.75 -30.88 -16.60
N SER A 345 -0.88 -31.78 -17.58
CA SER A 345 -1.54 -31.43 -18.84
C SER A 345 -3.03 -31.10 -18.62
N PRO A 346 -3.64 -30.18 -19.41
CA PRO A 346 -5.05 -29.82 -19.24
C PRO A 346 -6.02 -31.01 -19.28
N ALA A 347 -5.66 -32.06 -20.04
CA ALA A 347 -6.45 -33.29 -20.13
C ALA A 347 -6.48 -34.11 -18.83
N GLN A 348 -5.49 -33.92 -17.94
CA GLN A 348 -5.35 -34.66 -16.69
C GLN A 348 -5.62 -33.82 -15.44
N HIS A 349 -6.21 -32.62 -15.60
CA HIS A 349 -6.49 -31.71 -14.47
C HIS A 349 -7.24 -32.38 -13.30
N GLU A 350 -8.22 -33.23 -13.60
CA GLU A 350 -8.98 -33.98 -12.59
C GLU A 350 -8.12 -34.99 -11.82
N LEU A 351 -7.13 -35.61 -12.48
CA LEU A 351 -6.21 -36.54 -11.82
C LEU A 351 -5.20 -35.79 -10.95
N ALA A 352 -4.65 -34.67 -11.44
CA ALA A 352 -3.78 -33.81 -10.66
C ALA A 352 -4.49 -33.29 -9.39
N ARG A 353 -5.74 -32.82 -9.53
CA ARG A 353 -6.59 -32.42 -8.41
C ARG A 353 -6.83 -33.57 -7.44
N THR A 354 -7.10 -34.77 -7.95
CA THR A 354 -7.34 -35.95 -7.10
C THR A 354 -6.09 -36.33 -6.30
N ALA A 355 -4.91 -36.32 -6.94
CA ALA A 355 -3.64 -36.59 -6.28
C ALA A 355 -3.32 -35.54 -5.20
N GLU A 356 -3.50 -34.25 -5.49
CA GLU A 356 -3.25 -33.19 -4.51
C GLU A 356 -4.17 -33.33 -3.29
N VAL A 357 -5.48 -33.54 -3.50
CA VAL A 357 -6.44 -33.73 -2.38
C VAL A 357 -6.14 -35.00 -1.58
N TYR A 358 -5.69 -36.07 -2.24
CA TYR A 358 -5.24 -37.28 -1.56
C TYR A 358 -4.07 -36.99 -0.61
N LEU A 359 -3.06 -36.27 -1.09
CA LEU A 359 -1.85 -35.93 -0.33
C LEU A 359 -2.15 -34.90 0.77
N ASP A 360 -3.00 -33.91 0.52
CA ASP A 360 -3.48 -32.95 1.53
C ASP A 360 -4.30 -33.62 2.64
N CYS A 361 -5.00 -34.73 2.32
CA CYS A 361 -5.67 -35.60 3.30
C CYS A 361 -4.72 -36.62 3.97
N ALA A 362 -3.40 -36.42 3.86
CA ALA A 362 -2.38 -37.33 4.37
C ALA A 362 -2.48 -38.77 3.84
N GLY A 363 -3.05 -38.96 2.64
CA GLY A 363 -3.26 -40.27 2.03
C GLY A 363 -4.49 -41.03 2.57
N GLN A 364 -5.38 -40.35 3.30
CA GLN A 364 -6.56 -40.99 3.88
C GLN A 364 -7.69 -41.08 2.84
N ALA A 365 -7.76 -42.22 2.13
CA ALA A 365 -8.73 -42.45 1.05
C ALA A 365 -10.20 -42.14 1.42
N GLY A 366 -10.60 -42.38 2.68
CA GLY A 366 -11.96 -42.05 3.14
C GLY A 366 -12.23 -40.54 3.16
N ARG A 367 -11.29 -39.76 3.69
CA ARG A 367 -11.39 -38.28 3.71
C ARG A 367 -11.29 -37.70 2.31
N THR A 368 -10.38 -38.21 1.49
CA THR A 368 -10.20 -37.79 0.10
C THR A 368 -11.46 -38.01 -0.74
N ALA A 369 -12.09 -39.19 -0.63
CA ALA A 369 -13.31 -39.50 -1.36
C ALA A 369 -14.47 -38.57 -0.94
N ALA A 370 -14.59 -38.26 0.36
CA ALA A 370 -15.58 -37.32 0.87
C ALA A 370 -15.33 -35.89 0.38
N GLU A 371 -14.08 -35.40 0.44
CA GLU A 371 -13.68 -34.07 -0.03
C GLU A 371 -13.93 -33.88 -1.54
N LEU A 372 -13.67 -34.92 -2.34
CA LEU A 372 -13.88 -34.90 -3.78
C LEU A 372 -15.34 -35.19 -4.19
N GLY A 373 -16.20 -35.63 -3.26
CA GLY A 373 -17.57 -36.03 -3.56
C GLY A 373 -17.68 -37.26 -4.47
N ILE A 374 -16.73 -38.21 -4.38
CA ILE A 374 -16.67 -39.40 -5.24
C ILE A 374 -16.70 -40.70 -4.42
N HIS A 375 -17.03 -41.81 -5.08
CA HIS A 375 -16.94 -43.13 -4.47
C HIS A 375 -15.47 -43.59 -4.31
N ARG A 376 -15.17 -44.37 -3.25
CA ARG A 376 -13.81 -44.89 -2.97
C ARG A 376 -13.22 -45.67 -4.15
N GLN A 377 -14.03 -46.45 -4.86
CA GLN A 377 -13.57 -47.21 -6.02
C GLN A 377 -13.11 -46.28 -7.17
N THR A 378 -13.81 -45.17 -7.39
CA THR A 378 -13.42 -44.14 -8.36
C THR A 378 -12.11 -43.47 -7.94
N LEU A 379 -11.93 -43.21 -6.64
CA LEU A 379 -10.67 -42.68 -6.11
C LEU A 379 -9.50 -43.62 -6.42
N TYR A 380 -9.60 -44.91 -6.08
CA TYR A 380 -8.52 -45.86 -6.35
C TYR A 380 -8.19 -45.99 -7.85
N TYR A 381 -9.20 -45.98 -8.71
CA TYR A 381 -8.98 -45.94 -10.15
C TYR A 381 -8.17 -44.69 -10.58
N ARG A 382 -8.54 -43.51 -10.07
CA ARG A 382 -7.83 -42.25 -10.37
C ARG A 382 -6.39 -42.28 -9.84
N LEU A 383 -6.17 -42.76 -8.61
CA LEU A 383 -4.83 -42.86 -8.02
C LEU A 383 -3.94 -43.84 -8.79
N SER A 384 -4.45 -45.02 -9.14
CA SER A 384 -3.71 -45.97 -9.99
C SER A 384 -3.36 -45.37 -11.35
N ARG A 385 -4.24 -44.54 -11.91
CA ARG A 385 -3.95 -43.82 -13.15
C ARG A 385 -2.87 -42.75 -12.96
N VAL A 386 -2.81 -42.09 -11.81
CA VAL A 386 -1.73 -41.15 -11.47
C VAL A 386 -0.39 -41.87 -11.45
N GLU A 387 -0.29 -43.00 -10.74
CA GLU A 387 0.94 -43.83 -10.68
C GLU A 387 1.39 -44.28 -12.07
N GLN A 388 0.46 -44.70 -12.93
CA GLN A 388 0.78 -45.07 -14.32
C GLN A 388 1.32 -43.90 -15.16
N LEU A 389 0.89 -42.67 -14.89
CA LEU A 389 1.29 -41.47 -15.64
C LEU A 389 2.60 -40.89 -15.13
N THR A 390 2.88 -41.00 -13.83
CA THR A 390 4.06 -40.40 -13.20
C THR A 390 5.19 -41.39 -12.99
N GLY A 391 4.89 -42.69 -12.94
CA GLY A 391 5.83 -43.74 -12.53
C GLY A 391 6.16 -43.75 -11.03
N LEU A 392 5.45 -42.95 -10.23
CA LEU A 392 5.62 -42.84 -8.78
C LEU A 392 4.73 -43.84 -8.05
N ASP A 393 5.23 -44.42 -6.96
CA ASP A 393 4.50 -45.32 -6.06
C ASP A 393 3.86 -44.52 -4.90
N LEU A 394 2.53 -44.54 -4.79
CA LEU A 394 1.83 -43.80 -3.74
C LEU A 394 1.83 -44.51 -2.37
N ASP A 395 2.38 -45.70 -2.28
CA ASP A 395 2.69 -46.36 -1.01
C ASP A 395 4.11 -46.02 -0.51
N ASP A 396 4.97 -45.46 -1.36
CA ASP A 396 6.29 -44.95 -0.97
C ASP A 396 6.25 -43.51 -0.43
N GLY A 397 7.05 -43.24 0.60
CA GLY A 397 7.06 -41.94 1.28
C GLY A 397 7.77 -40.83 0.50
N GLU A 398 8.86 -41.16 -0.19
CA GLU A 398 9.64 -40.20 -0.97
C GLU A 398 8.90 -39.80 -2.24
N ASP A 399 8.28 -40.77 -2.92
CA ASP A 399 7.46 -40.55 -4.11
C ASP A 399 6.23 -39.68 -3.81
N ARG A 400 5.55 -39.91 -2.68
CA ARG A 400 4.46 -39.03 -2.23
C ARG A 400 4.93 -37.62 -1.95
N LEU A 401 6.09 -37.45 -1.30
CA LEU A 401 6.65 -36.13 -1.00
C LEU A 401 6.99 -35.38 -2.29
N LEU A 402 7.66 -36.07 -3.23
CA LEU A 402 8.01 -35.53 -4.55
C LEU A 402 6.76 -35.06 -5.29
N LEU A 403 5.74 -35.93 -5.40
CA LEU A 403 4.49 -35.60 -6.06
C LEU A 403 3.80 -34.40 -5.39
N HIS A 404 3.76 -34.35 -4.06
CA HIS A 404 3.09 -33.26 -3.33
C HIS A 404 3.78 -31.92 -3.54
N MET A 405 5.12 -31.90 -3.42
CA MET A 405 5.93 -30.71 -3.64
C MET A 405 5.84 -30.23 -5.08
N ALA A 406 5.90 -31.14 -6.06
CA ALA A 406 5.83 -30.80 -7.47
C ALA A 406 4.44 -30.27 -7.87
N LEU A 407 3.35 -30.85 -7.36
CA LEU A 407 1.99 -30.35 -7.59
C LEU A 407 1.78 -28.95 -7.00
N LYS A 408 2.22 -28.70 -5.76
CA LYS A 408 2.14 -27.37 -5.13
C LYS A 408 3.07 -26.36 -5.80
N GLY A 409 4.28 -26.79 -6.17
CA GLY A 409 5.26 -25.99 -6.88
C GLY A 409 4.76 -25.53 -8.25
N ALA A 410 4.00 -26.37 -8.96
CA ALA A 410 3.41 -26.02 -10.26
C ALA A 410 2.38 -24.87 -10.21
N ARG A 411 1.86 -24.53 -9.02
CA ARG A 411 0.92 -23.41 -8.79
C ARG A 411 1.62 -22.10 -8.45
N LEU A 412 2.89 -22.14 -8.01
CA LEU A 412 3.74 -20.96 -7.79
C LEU A 412 4.24 -20.38 -9.11
#